data_AF-A0A948U2J0-F1
#
_entry.id   AF-A0A948U2J0-F1
#
_cell.length_a   1.000
_cell.length_b   1.000
_cell.length_c   1.000
_cell.angle_alpha   90.00
_cell.angle_beta   90.00
_cell.angle_gamma   90.00
#
_symmetry.space_group_name_H-M   'P 1'
#
loop_
_entity.id
_entity.type
_entity.pdbx_description
1 polymer ?
#
loop_
_entity_poly.entity_id
_entity_poly.type
_entity_poly.pdbx_seq_one_letter_code
_entity_poly.pdbx_strand_id
1 'polypeptide(L)' 'MVAGIYAPVSGEVVDICQATLGAPDSLNADAYAAWLFRIKPADAAEVAQQLGVLLDADAYVATL' A
#
# COMPACT_ATOMS: atom_id res chain seq x y z
N MET A 1 15.01 -13.98 3.87
CA MET A 1 14.03 -14.17 2.77
C MET A 1 13.59 -12.79 2.30
N VAL A 2 13.37 -12.60 1.00
CA VAL A 2 12.84 -11.34 0.45
C VAL A 2 11.37 -11.59 0.15
N ALA A 3 10.48 -10.69 0.60
CA ALA A 3 9.06 -10.73 0.29
C ALA A 3 8.76 -9.83 -0.92
N GLY A 4 7.89 -10.29 -1.82
CA GLY A 4 7.34 -9.44 -2.87
C GLY A 4 6.29 -8.48 -2.32
N ILE A 5 6.18 -7.30 -2.93
CA ILE A 5 5.12 -6.33 -2.63
C ILE A 5 4.13 -6.37 -3.80
N TYR A 6 2.85 -6.53 -3.48
CA TYR A 6 1.77 -6.63 -4.46
C TYR A 6 0.96 -5.34 -4.49
N ALA A 7 0.60 -4.89 -5.69
CA ALA A 7 -0.30 -3.74 -5.85
C ALA A 7 -1.72 -4.12 -5.37
N PRO A 8 -2.33 -3.38 -4.45
CA PRO A 8 -3.67 -3.69 -3.94
C PRO A 8 -4.78 -3.32 -4.93
N VAL A 9 -4.50 -2.42 -5.87
CA VAL A 9 -5.44 -1.93 -6.89
C VAL A 9 -4.73 -1.75 -8.23
N SER A 10 -5.47 -1.77 -9.33
CA SER A 10 -4.91 -1.55 -10.67
C SER A 10 -4.63 -0.06 -10.88
N GLY A 11 -3.45 0.29 -11.37
CA GLY A 11 -3.10 1.69 -11.59
C GLY A 11 -1.63 1.94 -11.88
N GLU A 12 -1.28 3.22 -11.86
CA GLU A 12 0.07 3.72 -12.09
C GLU A 12 0.67 4.22 -10.77
N VAL A 13 1.93 3.87 -10.51
CA VAL A 13 2.68 4.45 -9.38
C VAL A 13 3.03 5.89 -9.73
N VAL A 14 2.51 6.84 -8.96
CA VAL A 14 2.70 8.28 -9.21
C VAL A 14 3.66 8.96 -8.23
N ASP A 15 3.98 8.28 -7.13
CA ASP A 15 4.89 8.80 -6.12
C ASP A 15 5.54 7.65 -5.34
N ILE A 16 6.76 7.89 -4.86
CA ILE A 16 7.50 6.97 -4.01
C ILE A 16 8.02 7.74 -2.79
N CYS A 17 8.02 7.10 -1.62
CA CYS A 17 8.44 7.78 -0.41
C CYS A 17 9.98 7.97 -0.41
N GLN A 18 10.43 9.17 -0.75
CA GLN A 18 11.86 9.48 -0.78
C GLN A 18 12.52 9.33 0.61
N ALA A 19 11.76 9.52 1.69
CA ALA A 19 12.27 9.38 3.05
C ALA A 19 12.67 7.94 3.40
N THR A 20 11.95 6.93 2.89
CA THR A 20 12.25 5.52 3.17
C THR A 20 13.40 4.98 2.33
N LEU A 21 13.74 5.61 1.20
CA LEU A 21 14.90 5.22 0.39
C LEU A 21 16.24 5.40 1.14
N GLY A 22 16.36 6.48 1.92
CA GLY A 22 17.55 6.76 2.73
C GLY A 22 17.50 6.19 4.15
N ALA A 23 16.32 5.74 4.59
CA ALA A 23 16.09 5.22 5.93
C ALA A 23 15.09 4.04 5.90
N PRO A 24 15.43 2.90 5.28
CA PRO A 24 14.51 1.77 5.13
C PRO A 24 14.01 1.21 6.47
N ASP A 25 14.81 1.30 7.52
CA ASP A 25 14.43 0.86 8.87
C ASP A 25 13.25 1.65 9.46
N SER A 26 12.93 2.84 8.93
CA SER A 26 11.77 3.61 9.38
C SER A 26 10.45 2.89 9.13
N LEU A 27 10.39 2.00 8.12
CA LEU A 27 9.24 1.13 7.85
C LEU A 27 8.91 0.22 9.04
N ASN A 28 9.93 -0.26 9.75
CA ASN A 28 9.75 -1.11 10.92
C ASN A 28 9.38 -0.30 12.17
N ALA A 29 9.80 0.95 12.24
CA ALA A 29 9.53 1.83 13.37
C ALA A 29 8.09 2.38 13.35
N ASP A 30 7.60 2.79 12.18
CA ASP A 30 6.23 3.27 11.98
C ASP A 30 5.79 3.05 10.52
N ALA A 31 5.15 1.90 10.27
CA ALA A 31 4.76 1.49 8.92
C ALA A 31 3.67 2.38 8.29
N TYR A 32 2.87 3.08 9.09
CA TYR A 32 1.79 3.93 8.57
C TYR A 32 2.27 5.35 8.27
N ALA A 33 3.27 5.85 9.00
CA ALA A 33 3.95 7.09 8.65
C ALA A 33 4.96 6.88 7.50
N ALA A 34 5.69 5.76 7.49
CA ALA A 34 6.63 5.37 6.46
C ALA A 34 5.93 4.57 5.34
N TRP A 35 5.25 5.26 4.43
CA TRP A 35 4.61 4.65 3.26
C TRP A 35 5.63 4.24 2.17
N LEU A 36 5.21 3.39 1.21
CA LEU A 36 6.07 2.90 0.13
C LEU A 36 5.89 3.66 -1.18
N PHE A 37 4.67 3.66 -1.72
CA PHE A 37 4.30 4.31 -2.97
C PHE A 37 2.85 4.81 -2.93
N ARG A 38 2.48 5.68 -3.88
CA ARG A 38 1.09 6.07 -4.15
C ARG A 38 0.68 5.61 -5.54
N ILE A 39 -0.53 5.05 -5.64
CA ILE A 39 -1.10 4.60 -6.92
C ILE A 39 -2.20 5.59 -7.34
N LYS A 40 -2.14 6.03 -8.60
CA LYS A 40 -3.28 6.59 -9.31
C LYS A 40 -4.08 5.43 -9.91
N PRO A 41 -5.35 5.24 -9.54
CA PRO A 41 -6.18 4.19 -10.12
C PRO A 41 -6.24 4.26 -11.64
N ALA A 42 -6.22 3.10 -12.30
CA ALA A 42 -6.32 3.00 -13.76
C ALA A 42 -7.68 3.53 -14.27
N ASP A 43 -8.74 3.23 -13.51
CA ASP A 43 -10.09 3.76 -13.75
C ASP A 43 -10.64 4.37 -12.45
N ALA A 44 -10.96 5.66 -12.51
CA ALA A 44 -11.53 6.38 -11.38
C ALA A 44 -12.98 5.95 -11.09
N ALA A 45 -13.72 5.44 -12.08
CA ALA A 45 -15.08 4.94 -11.89
C ALA A 45 -15.10 3.61 -11.12
N GLU A 46 -14.05 2.79 -11.28
CA GLU A 46 -13.96 1.47 -10.63
C GLU A 46 -13.23 1.50 -9.28
N VAL A 47 -12.60 2.62 -8.91
CA VAL A 47 -11.78 2.70 -7.68
C VAL A 47 -12.55 2.29 -6.43
N ALA A 48 -13.83 2.70 -6.32
CA ALA A 48 -14.65 2.38 -5.15
C ALA A 48 -14.88 0.86 -5.03
N GLN A 49 -15.06 0.17 -6.15
CA GLN A 49 -15.21 -1.28 -6.17
C GLN A 49 -13.89 -1.98 -5.82
N GLN A 50 -12.77 -1.50 -6.37
CA GLN A 50 -11.44 -2.05 -6.07
C GLN A 50 -11.03 -1.83 -4.61
N LEU A 51 -11.44 -0.71 -3.99
CA LEU A 51 -11.26 -0.48 -2.56
C LEU A 51 -12.21 -1.33 -1.71
N GLY A 52 -13.43 -1.56 -2.19
CA GLY A 52 -14.45 -2.36 -1.48
C GLY A 52 -14.14 -3.85 -1.35
N VAL A 53 -13.20 -4.37 -2.15
CA VAL A 53 -12.71 -5.77 -2.02
C VAL A 53 -11.52 -5.91 -1.07
N LEU A 54 -10.96 -4.81 -0.59
CA LEU A 54 -9.89 -4.85 0.41
C LEU A 54 -10.47 -5.20 1.77
N LEU A 55 -9.64 -5.81 2.62
CA LEU A 55 -10.01 -6.09 4.00
C LEU A 55 -10.03 -4.80 4.80
N ASP A 56 -11.06 -4.62 5.62
CA ASP A 56 -11.01 -3.66 6.71
C ASP A 56 -10.05 -4.13 7.81
N ALA A 57 -9.86 -3.29 8.84
CA ALA A 57 -8.92 -3.56 9.92
C ALA A 57 -9.25 -4.86 10.70
N ASP A 58 -10.53 -5.09 11.02
CA ASP A 58 -10.95 -6.25 11.80
C ASP A 58 -10.81 -7.53 10.98
N ALA A 59 -11.21 -7.48 9.71
CA ALA A 59 -11.08 -8.59 8.77
C ALA A 59 -9.61 -8.95 8.53
N TYR A 60 -8.70 -7.98 8.44
CA TYR A 60 -7.27 -8.25 8.34
C TYR A 60 -6.70 -8.91 9.60
N VAL A 61 -7.04 -8.40 10.78
CA VAL A 61 -6.61 -8.97 12.07
C VAL A 61 -7.06 -10.42 12.22
N ALA A 62 -8.24 -10.79 11.70
CA ALA A 62 -8.73 -12.16 11.72
C ALA A 62 -7.90 -13.14 10.85
N THR A 63 -6.95 -12.65 10.04
CA THR A 63 -6.05 -13.49 9.22
C THR A 63 -4.66 -13.72 9.83
N LEU A 64 -4.35 -13.02 10.94
CA LEU A 64 -3.07 -13.09 11.65
C LEU A 64 -3.02 -14.28 12.63
#